data_AF-A0A353J668-F1
#
_entry.id   AF-A0A353J668-F1
#
_cell.length_a   1.000
_cell.length_b   1.000
_cell.length_c   1.000
_cell.angle_alpha   90.00
_cell.angle_beta   90.00
_cell.angle_gamma   90.00
#
_symmetry.space_group_name_H-M   'P 1'
#
loop_
_entity.id
_entity.type
_entity.pdbx_description
1 polymer ?
#
loop_
_entity_poly.entity_id
_entity_poly.type
_entity_poly.pdbx_seq_one_letter_code
_entity_poly.pdbx_strand_id
1 'polypeptide(L)'
;MEWLTEVLYATDVVLCFMSTFSLDAMAFDKPVINMYYDLPTKKRFTPMEELYKFIHYQMVLKEGGIATAKSGAEVMKVIAEYVANPSLRSQERKNTIDKFCYKLDGKSSERIANSIIANL
;
A
#
# COMPACT_ATOMS: atom_id res chain seq x y z
N MET A 1 13.13 6.06 10.87
CA MET A 1 12.43 5.33 9.78
C MET A 1 12.91 3.89 9.62
N GLU A 2 14.10 3.52 10.13
CA GLU A 2 14.62 2.15 10.07
C GLU A 2 13.63 1.09 10.58
N TRP A 3 12.95 1.37 11.68
CA TRP A 3 11.97 0.44 12.26
C TRP A 3 10.82 0.06 11.31
N LEU A 4 10.31 1.01 10.50
CA LEU A 4 9.22 0.69 9.56
C LEU A 4 9.72 -0.20 8.43
N THR A 5 10.92 0.06 7.93
CA THR A 5 11.57 -0.75 6.90
C THR A 5 11.80 -2.18 7.39
N GLU A 6 12.29 -2.35 8.63
CA GLU A 6 12.48 -3.66 9.25
C GLU A 6 11.15 -4.42 9.41
N VAL A 7 10.11 -3.74 9.90
CA VAL A 7 8.77 -4.32 10.07
C VAL A 7 8.20 -4.75 8.71
N LEU A 8 8.26 -3.90 7.69
CA LEU A 8 7.79 -4.25 6.35
C LEU A 8 8.58 -5.42 5.77
N TYR A 9 9.91 -5.43 5.93
CA TYR A 9 10.75 -6.52 5.45
C TYR A 9 10.35 -7.87 6.07
N ALA A 10 10.07 -7.89 7.37
CA ALA A 10 9.65 -9.08 8.11
C ALA A 10 8.14 -9.40 8.03
N THR A 11 7.35 -8.60 7.30
CA THR A 11 5.89 -8.81 7.16
C THR A 11 5.57 -9.69 5.96
N ASP A 12 4.63 -10.62 6.12
CA ASP A 12 4.10 -11.45 5.02
C ASP A 12 2.91 -10.81 4.30
N VAL A 13 2.01 -10.14 5.04
CA VAL A 13 0.80 -9.50 4.50
C VAL A 13 0.52 -8.22 5.28
N VAL A 14 0.25 -7.13 4.55
CA VAL A 14 -0.14 -5.84 5.14
C VAL A 14 -1.65 -5.68 5.06
N LEU A 15 -2.29 -5.56 6.23
CA LEU A 15 -3.70 -5.20 6.35
C LEU A 15 -3.82 -3.75 6.82
N CYS A 16 -4.44 -2.90 6.02
CA CYS A 16 -4.66 -1.49 6.37
C CYS A 16 -6.02 -0.99 5.83
N PHE A 17 -6.36 0.25 6.15
CA PHE A 17 -7.45 0.96 5.48
C PHE A 17 -6.92 1.67 4.22
N MET A 18 -7.75 2.49 3.59
CA MET A 18 -7.30 3.43 2.56
C MET A 18 -6.15 4.30 3.10
N SER A 19 -4.93 4.04 2.65
CA SER A 19 -3.72 4.69 3.14
C SER A 19 -2.62 4.66 2.08
N THR A 20 -1.84 5.73 2.00
CA THR A 20 -0.60 5.78 1.21
C THR A 20 0.42 4.73 1.67
N PHE A 21 0.29 4.20 2.89
CA PHE A 21 1.09 3.10 3.41
C PHE A 21 1.04 1.84 2.51
N SER A 22 -0.03 1.69 1.73
CA SER A 22 -0.12 0.65 0.69
C SER A 22 1.05 0.75 -0.31
N LEU A 23 1.48 1.97 -0.67
CA LEU A 23 2.63 2.18 -1.56
C LEU A 23 3.93 1.76 -0.89
N ASP A 24 4.12 2.08 0.40
CA ASP A 24 5.31 1.65 1.14
C ASP A 24 5.39 0.11 1.20
N ALA A 25 4.28 -0.56 1.47
CA ALA A 25 4.22 -2.03 1.46
C ALA A 25 4.53 -2.62 0.07
N MET A 26 3.95 -2.04 -0.99
CA MET A 26 4.18 -2.50 -2.36
C MET A 26 5.61 -2.26 -2.83
N ALA A 27 6.32 -1.25 -2.30
CA ALA A 27 7.75 -1.03 -2.57
C ALA A 27 8.63 -2.20 -2.08
N PHE A 28 8.17 -2.96 -1.08
CA PHE A 28 8.79 -4.20 -0.60
C PHE A 28 8.18 -5.45 -1.24
N ASP A 29 7.38 -5.28 -2.30
CA ASP A 29 6.57 -6.32 -2.93
C ASP A 29 5.69 -7.12 -1.93
N LYS A 30 5.20 -6.45 -0.87
CA LYS A 30 4.36 -7.11 0.13
C LYS A 30 2.90 -7.11 -0.31
N PRO A 31 2.20 -8.26 -0.20
CA PRO A 31 0.75 -8.33 -0.35
C PRO A 31 0.02 -7.28 0.50
N VAL A 32 -0.94 -6.57 -0.12
CA VAL A 32 -1.71 -5.52 0.55
C VAL A 32 -3.20 -5.82 0.51
N ILE A 33 -3.82 -5.79 1.69
CA ILE A 33 -5.26 -5.89 1.90
C ILE A 33 -5.78 -4.56 2.43
N ASN A 34 -6.84 -4.08 1.82
CA ASN A 34 -7.53 -2.85 2.14
C ASN A 34 -8.92 -3.14 2.67
N MET A 35 -9.14 -2.80 3.93
CA MET A 35 -10.48 -2.91 4.54
C MET A 35 -11.41 -1.88 3.92
N TYR A 36 -12.42 -2.37 3.21
CA TYR A 36 -13.52 -1.65 2.58
C TYR A 36 -14.79 -1.78 3.42
N TYR A 37 -14.68 -1.65 4.74
CA TYR A 37 -15.83 -1.70 5.64
C TYR A 37 -15.56 -0.92 6.92
N ASP A 38 -16.64 -0.44 7.54
CA ASP A 38 -16.58 0.21 8.84
C ASP A 38 -16.60 -0.80 9.97
N LEU A 39 -15.85 -0.53 11.03
CA LEU A 39 -15.85 -1.36 12.23
C LEU A 39 -17.07 -1.01 13.10
N PRO A 40 -17.76 -1.99 13.69
CA PRO A 40 -19.01 -1.77 14.43
C PRO A 40 -18.89 -0.77 15.60
N THR A 41 -17.69 -0.67 16.18
CA THR A 41 -17.43 0.04 17.45
C THR A 41 -16.90 1.46 17.26
N LYS A 42 -16.62 1.90 16.03
CA LYS A 42 -16.12 3.25 15.75
C LYS A 42 -16.99 3.91 14.69
N LYS A 43 -17.88 4.81 15.12
CA LYS A 43 -18.44 5.82 14.21
C LYS A 43 -17.29 6.69 13.73
N ARG A 44 -16.82 6.44 12.50
CA ARG A 44 -15.97 7.39 11.80
C ARG A 44 -16.80 8.62 11.44
N PHE A 45 -16.16 9.78 11.40
CA PHE A 45 -16.76 11.00 10.84
C PHE A 45 -17.11 10.82 9.36
N THR A 46 -16.33 10.01 8.64
CA THR A 46 -16.52 9.69 7.22
C THR A 46 -16.61 8.17 7.04
N PRO A 47 -17.69 7.64 6.42
CA PRO A 47 -17.82 6.21 6.14
C PRO A 47 -16.65 5.70 5.29
N MET A 48 -16.28 4.44 5.46
CA MET A 48 -15.16 3.86 4.73
C MET A 48 -15.38 3.93 3.21
N GLU A 49 -16.61 3.66 2.76
CA GLU A 49 -16.96 3.73 1.34
C GLU A 49 -16.64 5.11 0.71
N GLU A 50 -16.90 6.19 1.45
CA GLU A 50 -16.65 7.57 0.99
C GLU A 50 -15.15 7.87 0.87
N LEU A 51 -14.33 7.37 1.79
CA LEU A 51 -12.87 7.54 1.73
C LEU A 51 -12.28 6.91 0.46
N TYR A 52 -12.81 5.77 0.03
CA TYR A 52 -12.36 5.13 -1.19
C TYR A 52 -12.80 5.86 -2.46
N LYS A 53 -13.78 6.77 -2.42
CA LYS A 53 -14.18 7.58 -3.59
C LYS A 53 -13.18 8.68 -3.92
N PHE A 54 -12.18 8.92 -3.06
CA PHE A 54 -11.16 9.93 -3.32
C PHE A 54 -10.36 9.61 -4.58
N ILE A 55 -10.27 10.60 -5.48
CA ILE A 55 -9.70 10.44 -6.82
C ILE A 55 -8.28 9.87 -6.74
N HIS A 56 -7.43 10.44 -5.89
CA HIS A 56 -6.04 9.98 -5.74
C HIS A 56 -5.96 8.49 -5.33
N TYR A 57 -6.93 7.99 -4.57
CA TYR A 57 -6.94 6.60 -4.14
C TYR A 57 -7.52 5.65 -5.20
N GLN A 58 -8.55 6.10 -5.91
CA GLN A 58 -9.09 5.39 -7.08
C GLN A 58 -8.01 5.12 -8.13
N MET A 59 -7.08 6.07 -8.32
CA MET A 59 -5.95 5.87 -9.24
C MET A 59 -5.05 4.71 -8.80
N VAL A 60 -4.77 4.54 -7.50
CA VAL A 60 -3.95 3.44 -6.98
C VAL A 60 -4.70 2.12 -7.06
N LEU A 61 -5.98 2.09 -6.68
CA LEU A 61 -6.80 0.86 -6.74
C LEU A 61 -6.95 0.31 -8.16
N LYS A 62 -7.01 1.19 -9.16
CA LYS A 62 -7.14 0.82 -10.57
C LYS A 62 -5.96 -0.02 -11.08
N GLU A 63 -4.78 0.11 -10.47
CA GLU A 63 -3.61 -0.69 -10.85
C GLU A 63 -3.71 -2.16 -10.43
N GLY A 64 -4.62 -2.51 -9.52
CA GLY A 64 -4.90 -3.90 -9.15
C GLY A 64 -3.92 -4.54 -8.16
N GLY A 65 -2.91 -3.80 -7.69
CA GLY A 65 -1.91 -4.29 -6.73
C GLY A 65 -2.45 -4.51 -5.31
N ILE A 66 -3.63 -3.99 -5.01
CA ILE A 66 -4.29 -4.04 -3.70
C ILE A 66 -5.54 -4.93 -3.78
N ALA A 67 -5.70 -5.86 -2.85
CA ALA A 67 -6.96 -6.55 -2.63
C ALA A 67 -7.87 -5.76 -1.69
N THR A 68 -9.15 -5.60 -2.02
CA THR A 68 -10.14 -4.98 -1.14
C THR A 68 -11.02 -6.05 -0.49
N ALA A 69 -11.28 -5.89 0.81
CA ALA A 69 -12.12 -6.82 1.58
C ALA A 69 -13.24 -6.04 2.27
N LYS A 70 -14.48 -6.49 2.11
CA LYS A 70 -15.71 -5.85 2.60
C LYS A 70 -16.20 -6.41 3.93
N SER A 71 -15.48 -7.37 4.51
CA SER A 71 -15.79 -7.94 5.82
C SER A 71 -14.56 -8.59 6.45
N GLY A 72 -14.62 -8.90 7.74
CA GLY A 72 -13.59 -9.69 8.42
C GLY A 72 -13.42 -11.10 7.82
N ALA A 73 -14.51 -11.72 7.35
CA ALA A 73 -14.45 -13.02 6.68
C ALA A 73 -13.71 -12.93 5.34
N GLU A 74 -13.95 -11.87 4.57
CA GLU A 74 -13.19 -11.62 3.33
C GLU A 74 -11.72 -11.32 3.61
N VAL A 75 -11.39 -10.60 4.69
CA VAL A 75 -10.00 -10.40 5.11
C VAL A 75 -9.31 -11.75 5.34
N MET A 76 -9.92 -12.65 6.10
CA MET A 76 -9.34 -13.97 6.36
C MET A 76 -9.16 -14.80 5.08
N LYS A 77 -10.12 -14.74 4.16
CA LYS A 77 -10.01 -15.39 2.86
C LYS A 77 -8.82 -14.87 2.06
N VAL A 78 -8.68 -13.55 1.94
CA VAL A 78 -7.60 -12.93 1.17
C VAL A 78 -6.22 -13.17 1.82
N ILE A 79 -6.13 -13.18 3.16
CA ILE A 79 -4.91 -13.57 3.86
C ILE A 79 -4.51 -15.00 3.47
N ALA A 80 -5.45 -15.96 3.48
CA ALA A 80 -5.15 -17.34 3.10
C ALA A 80 -4.66 -17.46 1.65
N GLU A 81 -5.26 -16.69 0.72
CA GLU A 81 -4.81 -16.64 -0.68
C GLU A 81 -3.36 -16.12 -0.81
N TYR A 82 -3.01 -15.06 -0.08
CA TYR A 82 -1.65 -14.50 -0.11
C TYR A 82 -0.63 -15.37 0.61
N VAL A 83 -0.99 -16.03 1.71
CA VAL A 83 -0.11 -17.00 2.38
C VAL A 83 0.17 -18.19 1.45
N ALA A 84 -0.83 -18.66 0.71
CA ALA A 84 -0.66 -19.74 -0.26
C ALA A 84 0.14 -19.31 -1.50
N ASN A 85 -0.02 -18.05 -1.94
CA ASN A 85 0.71 -17.49 -3.07
C ASN A 85 1.09 -16.01 -2.83
N PRO A 86 2.25 -15.74 -2.21
CA PRO A 86 2.70 -14.37 -1.94
C PRO A 86 2.94 -13.53 -3.21
N SER A 87 3.22 -14.22 -4.34
CA SER A 87 3.42 -13.59 -5.65
C SER A 87 2.11 -13.15 -6.31
N LEU A 88 0.95 -13.53 -5.76
CA LEU A 88 -0.34 -13.07 -6.24
C LEU A 88 -0.35 -11.54 -6.28
N ARG A 89 -0.66 -10.97 -7.44
CA ARG A 89 -0.66 -9.52 -7.72
C ARG A 89 0.71 -8.81 -7.63
N SER A 90 1.83 -9.55 -7.57
CA SER A 90 3.19 -8.95 -7.49
C SER A 90 3.49 -8.04 -8.69
N GLN A 91 3.10 -8.45 -9.90
CA GLN A 91 3.30 -7.62 -11.09
C GLN A 91 2.51 -6.31 -11.03
N GLU A 92 1.26 -6.36 -10.55
CA GLU A 92 0.40 -5.21 -10.37
C GLU A 92 0.95 -4.27 -9.27
N ARG A 93 1.49 -4.81 -8.17
CA ARG A 93 2.20 -4.02 -7.16
C ARG A 93 3.40 -3.30 -7.77
N LYS A 94 4.22 -4.02 -8.55
CA LYS A 94 5.37 -3.43 -9.25
C LYS A 94 4.95 -2.33 -10.22
N ASN A 95 3.93 -2.57 -11.05
CA ASN A 95 3.39 -1.55 -11.97
C ASN A 95 2.89 -0.31 -11.21
N THR A 96 2.24 -0.52 -10.07
CA THR A 96 1.78 0.58 -9.20
C THR A 96 2.97 1.39 -8.70
N ILE A 97 4.02 0.73 -8.19
CA ILE A 97 5.23 1.42 -7.74
C ILE A 97 5.91 2.17 -8.87
N ASP A 98 6.11 1.55 -10.03
CA ASP A 98 6.76 2.20 -11.17
C ASP A 98 5.98 3.46 -11.64
N LYS A 99 4.67 3.46 -11.45
CA LYS A 99 3.78 4.58 -11.82
C LYS A 99 3.73 5.69 -10.78
N PHE A 100 3.65 5.36 -9.50
CA PHE A 100 3.43 6.32 -8.42
C PHE A 100 4.71 6.69 -7.67
N CYS A 101 5.77 5.92 -7.80
CA CYS A 101 7.04 6.11 -7.12
C CYS A 101 8.16 6.19 -8.17
N TYR A 102 9.02 7.20 -8.05
CA TYR A 102 10.07 7.43 -9.06
C TYR A 102 11.17 6.37 -9.05
N LYS A 103 11.95 6.30 -7.97
CA LYS A 103 13.09 5.37 -7.84
C LYS A 103 13.15 4.80 -6.44
N LEU A 104 13.31 3.47 -6.35
CA LEU A 104 13.55 2.72 -5.12
C LEU A 104 15.02 2.30 -4.98
N ASP A 105 15.95 3.21 -5.27
CA ASP A 105 17.40 2.95 -5.22
C ASP A 105 18.07 3.47 -3.93
N GLY A 106 17.27 3.97 -2.97
CA GLY A 106 17.76 4.54 -1.71
C GLY A 106 18.44 5.91 -1.83
N LYS A 107 18.46 6.54 -3.01
CA LYS A 107 19.24 7.78 -3.29
C LYS A 107 18.40 9.05 -3.36
N SER A 108 17.20 9.06 -2.79
CA SER A 108 16.31 10.22 -2.86
C SER A 108 16.92 11.45 -2.16
N SER A 109 17.52 11.27 -0.99
CA SER A 109 18.20 12.37 -0.27
C SER A 109 19.41 12.90 -1.05
N GLU A 110 20.20 12.01 -1.66
CA GLU A 110 21.35 12.40 -2.49
C GLU A 110 20.89 13.24 -3.70
N ARG A 111 19.83 12.82 -4.39
CA ARG A 111 19.26 13.58 -5.51
C ARG A 111 18.78 14.98 -5.10
N ILE A 112 18.12 15.09 -3.95
CA ILE A 112 17.67 16.40 -3.43
C ILE A 112 18.88 17.28 -3.09
N ALA A 113 19.87 16.74 -2.36
CA ALA A 113 21.08 17.48 -2.01
C ALA A 113 21.83 17.99 -3.25
N ASN A 114 22.03 17.13 -4.26
CA ASN A 114 22.67 17.50 -5.51
C ASN A 114 21.88 18.59 -6.26
N SER A 115 20.56 18.52 -6.25
CA SER A 115 19.72 19.56 -6.87
C SER A 115 19.85 20.91 -6.18
N ILE A 116 20.01 20.95 -4.85
CA ILE A 116 20.20 22.20 -4.11
C ILE A 116 21.59 22.78 -4.42
N ILE A 117 22.64 21.95 -4.31
CA ILE A 117 24.03 22.37 -4.52
C ILE A 117 24.25 22.89 -5.95
N ALA A 118 23.64 22.27 -6.96
CA ALA A 118 23.78 22.70 -8.36
C ALA A 118 23.12 24.06 -8.67
N ASN A 119 22.32 24.60 -7.75
CA ASN A 119 21.62 25.90 -7.90
C ASN A 119 22.10 26.95 -6.88
N LEU A 120 23.20 26.67 -6.17
CA LEU A 120 23.95 27.65 -5.36
C LEU A 120 25.10 28.23 -6.20
#